data_AF-A0A0R1NK30-F1
#
_entry.id   AF-A0A0R1NK30-F1
#
_cell.length_a   1.000
_cell.length_b   1.000
_cell.length_c   1.000
_cell.angle_alpha   90.00
_cell.angle_beta   90.00
_cell.angle_gamma   90.00
#
_symmetry.space_group_name_H-M   'P 1'
#
loop_
_entity.id
_entity.type
_entity.pdbx_description
1 polymer ?
#
loop_
_entity_poly.entity_id
_entity_poly.type
_entity_poly.pdbx_seq_one_letter_code
_entity_poly.pdbx_strand_id
1 'polypeptide(L)'
;MANQTMHVSLARTVRLIVAFIATLVFGGLLTHQAAVKAAETDRITYVLHAIDIYGNPIKAPFNDREIVDTDLTKSNIDVTGIVTKTLDDGRYVLSGYYGDAKNDMQMMDYSDFVEHPEWIDDWLTHIETYARRYDTTTDVINTYFVYRDTKSDKPAQITIPDGAQTREPGKVKFFFTDVNGKELKAPITFEGYDDYPSLRGTFGMYINHQETNYRYYYMGAVARYPNHDGTYIYSNQRLFANNMANVSDIVSQKILQENYMYGFAVNGPWESGMTVTFVYDPVAPLTRTLTVEYVDETGKALVGHPAQTKQLKTGSDYTETAPEIAGYTLMGDKTISGKLSDDAKITFKYRKNVTPPNPDRGGSNTNSETNKQTVTEPVKPTPEVTVPSTSTTKQSAKLPNYAAKEGAAVYAAKHIYLYKNATFKKSQRIVSYPKTKRVNRPMFVVTDYARSNGGALRYKVRDVNHKSKTAGKTGYITANRKFVVRVYYASMPKDKSITVIAKKGVNAYQNANLTKKAKNYKKGTHLKVKKIVRHNLTSRYQLSNGDYITGNKKLVIQGNH
;
A
#
# COMPACT_ATOMS: atom_id res chain seq x y z
N MET A 1 -6.21 -59.00 -10.82
CA MET A 1 -5.67 -57.91 -9.98
C MET A 1 -5.37 -56.68 -10.85
N ALA A 2 -6.40 -56.00 -11.35
CA ALA A 2 -6.22 -54.80 -12.20
C ALA A 2 -7.39 -53.80 -12.11
N ASN A 3 -8.15 -53.77 -11.00
CA ASN A 3 -9.34 -52.93 -10.91
C ASN A 3 -9.57 -52.25 -9.55
N GLN A 4 -8.51 -52.06 -8.75
CA GLN A 4 -8.58 -51.33 -7.47
C GLN A 4 -7.78 -50.01 -7.45
N THR A 5 -6.97 -49.74 -8.48
CA THR A 5 -6.08 -48.56 -8.50
C THR A 5 -6.76 -47.29 -9.02
N MET A 6 -7.89 -47.38 -9.73
CA MET A 6 -8.63 -46.21 -10.25
C MET A 6 -9.64 -45.60 -9.26
N HIS A 7 -10.06 -46.34 -8.24
CA HIS A 7 -11.02 -45.83 -7.25
C HIS A 7 -10.36 -45.05 -6.08
N VAL A 8 -9.04 -45.16 -5.92
CA VAL A 8 -8.31 -44.47 -4.85
C VAL A 8 -7.90 -43.03 -5.22
N SER A 9 -7.75 -42.71 -6.52
CA SER A 9 -7.40 -41.35 -6.96
C SER A 9 -8.57 -40.37 -6.90
N LEU A 10 -9.81 -40.85 -7.08
CA LEU A 10 -11.01 -40.01 -7.00
C LEU A 10 -11.39 -39.68 -5.54
N ALA A 11 -11.17 -40.62 -4.61
CA ALA A 11 -11.53 -40.44 -3.19
C ALA A 11 -10.60 -39.46 -2.44
N ARG A 12 -9.34 -39.28 -2.88
CA ARG A 12 -8.42 -38.30 -2.28
C ARG A 12 -8.58 -36.89 -2.84
N THR A 13 -8.96 -36.76 -4.11
CA THR A 13 -9.32 -35.47 -4.72
C THR A 13 -10.57 -34.86 -4.07
N VAL A 14 -11.50 -35.69 -3.59
CA VAL A 14 -12.71 -35.25 -2.88
C VAL A 14 -12.43 -34.78 -1.43
N ARG A 15 -11.35 -35.22 -0.78
CA ARG A 15 -10.97 -34.69 0.56
C ARG A 15 -10.45 -33.26 0.50
N LEU A 16 -9.91 -32.82 -0.63
CA LEU A 16 -9.52 -31.43 -0.87
C LEU A 16 -10.73 -30.49 -0.99
N ILE A 17 -11.89 -31.01 -1.42
CA ILE A 17 -13.15 -30.27 -1.59
C ILE A 17 -13.97 -30.26 -0.28
N VAL A 18 -13.92 -31.33 0.52
CA VAL A 18 -14.75 -31.45 1.73
C VAL A 18 -14.15 -30.76 2.96
N ALA A 19 -12.82 -30.61 3.06
CA ALA A 19 -12.19 -29.97 4.21
C ALA A 19 -12.33 -28.43 4.23
N PHE A 20 -12.73 -27.79 3.13
CA PHE A 20 -12.96 -26.33 3.07
C PHE A 20 -14.42 -25.91 3.30
N ILE A 21 -15.36 -26.86 3.42
CA ILE A 21 -16.79 -26.58 3.70
C ILE A 21 -17.08 -26.51 5.22
N ALA A 22 -16.19 -27.00 6.08
CA ALA A 22 -16.43 -27.05 7.53
C ALA A 22 -16.29 -25.71 8.28
N THR A 23 -16.05 -24.58 7.58
CA THR A 23 -16.15 -23.22 8.17
C THR A 23 -17.40 -22.46 7.75
N LEU A 24 -18.45 -23.16 7.27
CA LEU A 24 -19.72 -22.56 6.86
C LEU A 24 -20.96 -23.01 7.68
N VAL A 25 -20.79 -23.72 8.80
CA VAL A 25 -21.93 -24.27 9.58
C VAL A 25 -22.41 -23.39 10.76
N PHE A 26 -21.81 -22.23 11.03
CA PHE A 26 -22.34 -21.29 12.05
C PHE A 26 -22.55 -19.85 11.54
N GLY A 27 -23.26 -19.72 10.40
CA GLY A 27 -23.71 -18.42 9.88
C GLY A 27 -25.08 -18.44 9.18
N GLY A 28 -25.78 -19.57 9.21
CA GLY A 28 -27.10 -19.72 8.59
C GLY A 28 -28.23 -19.37 9.56
N LEU A 29 -28.49 -18.08 9.78
CA LEU A 29 -29.87 -17.60 9.99
C LEU A 29 -29.93 -16.08 9.84
N LEU A 30 -30.94 -15.63 9.08
CA LEU A 30 -31.36 -14.24 8.81
C LEU A 30 -30.69 -13.55 7.60
N THR A 31 -31.25 -13.77 6.41
CA THR A 31 -32.18 -12.80 5.79
C THR A 31 -32.60 -13.30 4.40
N HIS A 32 -33.86 -13.73 4.25
CA HIS A 32 -34.50 -13.76 2.94
C HIS A 32 -34.76 -12.30 2.53
N GLN A 33 -33.85 -11.74 1.75
CA GLN A 33 -34.13 -10.60 0.89
C GLN A 33 -34.10 -11.14 -0.53
N ALA A 34 -35.20 -11.01 -1.27
CA ALA A 34 -35.28 -11.44 -2.66
C ALA A 34 -34.11 -10.83 -3.44
N ALA A 35 -33.14 -11.67 -3.80
CA ALA A 35 -32.01 -11.28 -4.62
C ALA A 35 -32.56 -11.05 -6.02
N VAL A 36 -32.54 -9.79 -6.47
CA VAL A 36 -32.57 -9.50 -7.90
C VAL A 36 -31.32 -10.18 -8.47
N LYS A 37 -31.47 -11.33 -9.15
CA LYS A 37 -30.38 -11.93 -9.94
C LYS A 37 -29.90 -10.84 -10.89
N ALA A 38 -28.64 -10.45 -10.79
CA ALA A 38 -28.02 -9.65 -11.84
C ALA A 38 -28.17 -10.42 -13.15
N ALA A 39 -28.58 -9.74 -14.23
CA ALA A 39 -28.72 -10.37 -15.53
C ALA A 39 -27.36 -10.92 -15.97
N GLU A 40 -27.35 -12.15 -16.51
CA GLU A 40 -26.15 -12.74 -17.12
C GLU A 40 -25.70 -11.87 -18.30
N THR A 41 -24.38 -11.81 -18.51
CA THR A 41 -23.79 -11.00 -19.59
C THR A 41 -23.98 -11.73 -20.92
N ASP A 42 -24.29 -10.99 -21.99
CA ASP A 42 -24.43 -11.53 -23.36
C ASP A 42 -23.09 -11.59 -24.13
N ARG A 43 -22.02 -11.06 -23.51
CA ARG A 43 -20.67 -10.96 -24.07
C ARG A 43 -19.64 -10.85 -22.95
N ILE A 44 -18.39 -11.16 -23.27
CA ILE A 44 -17.21 -10.90 -22.44
C ILE A 44 -16.24 -10.03 -23.23
N THR A 45 -15.70 -9.00 -22.59
CA THR A 45 -14.64 -8.15 -23.15
C THR A 45 -13.31 -8.44 -22.47
N TYR A 46 -12.36 -8.95 -23.22
CA TYR A 46 -10.99 -9.17 -22.78
C TYR A 46 -10.16 -7.92 -23.05
N VAL A 47 -9.58 -7.34 -22.00
CA VAL A 47 -8.69 -6.19 -22.10
C VAL A 47 -7.27 -6.67 -21.88
N LEU A 48 -6.42 -6.52 -22.90
CA LEU A 48 -5.06 -7.05 -22.87
C LEU A 48 -4.09 -6.05 -22.23
N HIS A 49 -3.20 -6.57 -21.38
CA HIS A 49 -2.18 -5.79 -20.69
C HIS A 49 -0.84 -6.51 -20.76
N ALA A 50 0.25 -5.77 -20.93
CA ALA A 50 1.60 -6.29 -20.75
C ALA A 50 2.16 -5.86 -19.39
N ILE A 51 2.73 -6.82 -18.66
CA ILE A 51 3.38 -6.61 -17.36
C ILE A 51 4.73 -7.32 -17.30
N ASP A 52 5.59 -6.90 -16.37
CA ASP A 52 6.80 -7.63 -16.02
C ASP A 52 6.50 -8.82 -15.08
N ILE A 53 7.51 -9.65 -14.83
CA ILE A 53 7.48 -10.79 -13.89
C ILE A 53 7.21 -10.42 -12.41
N TYR A 54 7.04 -9.13 -12.09
CA TYR A 54 6.64 -8.59 -10.78
C TYR A 54 5.28 -7.85 -10.84
N GLY A 55 4.54 -8.01 -11.94
CA GLY A 55 3.23 -7.40 -12.12
C GLY A 55 3.27 -5.88 -12.31
N ASN A 56 4.42 -5.29 -12.69
CA ASN A 56 4.48 -3.88 -13.06
C ASN A 56 4.11 -3.71 -14.54
N PRO A 57 3.26 -2.74 -14.91
CA PRO A 57 2.91 -2.50 -16.30
C PRO A 57 4.13 -2.16 -17.16
N ILE A 58 4.22 -2.79 -18.33
CA ILE A 58 5.20 -2.46 -19.37
C ILE A 58 4.48 -1.95 -20.62
N LYS A 59 5.21 -1.26 -21.50
CA LYS A 59 4.64 -0.71 -22.73
C LYS A 59 4.58 -1.79 -23.81
N ALA A 60 3.40 -2.08 -24.32
CA ALA A 60 3.19 -2.94 -25.49
C ALA A 60 2.20 -2.31 -26.48
N PRO A 61 2.28 -2.61 -27.78
CA PRO A 61 1.34 -2.11 -28.79
C PRO A 61 -0.12 -2.55 -28.56
N PHE A 62 -0.32 -3.68 -27.87
CA PHE A 62 -1.64 -4.25 -27.60
C PHE A 62 -2.24 -3.83 -26.24
N ASN A 63 -1.55 -3.02 -25.44
CA ASN A 63 -2.10 -2.56 -24.15
C ASN A 63 -3.44 -1.84 -24.37
N ASP A 64 -4.41 -2.16 -23.52
CA ASP A 64 -5.80 -1.67 -23.58
C ASP A 64 -6.56 -2.10 -24.85
N ARG A 65 -6.02 -3.03 -25.66
CA ARG A 65 -6.77 -3.61 -26.79
C ARG A 65 -7.87 -4.51 -26.24
N GLU A 66 -9.06 -4.36 -26.82
CA GLU A 66 -10.24 -5.12 -26.45
C GLU A 66 -10.50 -6.23 -27.47
N ILE A 67 -10.79 -7.43 -26.98
CA ILE A 67 -11.36 -8.54 -27.75
C ILE A 67 -12.74 -8.81 -27.16
N VAL A 68 -13.78 -8.68 -27.97
CA VAL A 68 -15.16 -8.93 -27.54
C VAL A 68 -15.56 -10.31 -28.03
N ASP A 69 -15.88 -11.19 -27.09
CA ASP A 69 -16.42 -12.52 -27.38
C ASP A 69 -17.92 -12.57 -27.04
N THR A 70 -18.71 -12.98 -28.02
CA THR A 70 -20.15 -13.22 -27.89
C THR A 70 -20.49 -14.70 -27.83
N ASP A 71 -19.53 -15.58 -28.14
CA ASP A 71 -19.66 -17.04 -28.04
C ASP A 71 -19.25 -17.51 -26.65
N LEU A 72 -20.18 -17.37 -25.72
CA LEU A 72 -19.97 -17.66 -24.30
C LEU A 72 -19.86 -19.16 -23.97
N THR A 73 -19.85 -20.02 -24.98
CA THR A 73 -19.57 -21.45 -24.82
C THR A 73 -18.07 -21.75 -24.79
N LYS A 74 -17.24 -20.82 -25.28
CA LYS A 74 -15.78 -20.91 -25.26
C LYS A 74 -15.19 -20.47 -23.92
N SER A 75 -14.07 -21.09 -23.56
CA SER A 75 -13.28 -20.74 -22.36
C SER A 75 -11.91 -20.17 -22.70
N ASN A 76 -11.65 -19.88 -23.97
CA ASN A 76 -10.37 -19.42 -24.46
C ASN A 76 -10.52 -18.31 -25.50
N ILE A 77 -9.45 -17.54 -25.69
CA ILE A 77 -9.35 -16.51 -26.72
C ILE A 77 -8.12 -16.71 -27.57
N ASP A 78 -8.26 -16.47 -28.87
CA ASP A 78 -7.13 -16.40 -29.80
C ASP A 78 -6.55 -14.98 -29.76
N VAL A 79 -5.26 -14.88 -29.40
CA VAL A 79 -4.51 -13.63 -29.39
C VAL A 79 -3.36 -13.62 -30.41
N THR A 80 -3.38 -14.59 -31.33
CA THR A 80 -2.41 -14.71 -32.41
C THR A 80 -2.42 -13.46 -33.28
N GLY A 81 -1.24 -12.93 -33.60
CA GLY A 81 -1.08 -11.67 -34.34
C GLY A 81 -1.36 -10.40 -33.53
N ILE A 82 -1.72 -10.52 -32.25
CA ILE A 82 -1.90 -9.39 -31.33
C ILE A 82 -0.76 -9.36 -30.31
N VAL A 83 -0.58 -10.46 -29.60
CA VAL A 83 0.45 -10.62 -28.58
C VAL A 83 1.71 -11.17 -29.23
N THR A 84 2.84 -10.51 -28.99
CA THR A 84 4.13 -10.90 -29.54
C THR A 84 4.99 -11.59 -28.50
N LYS A 85 5.81 -12.56 -28.91
CA LYS A 85 6.76 -13.26 -28.02
C LYS A 85 7.83 -12.34 -27.44
N THR A 86 8.14 -11.25 -28.15
CA THR A 86 9.10 -10.25 -27.71
C THR A 86 8.57 -8.84 -27.84
N LEU A 87 9.09 -7.93 -27.01
CA LEU A 87 8.84 -6.48 -27.08
C LEU A 87 10.16 -5.72 -26.91
N ASP A 88 10.19 -4.45 -27.36
CA ASP A 88 11.34 -3.54 -27.23
C ASP A 88 12.63 -4.19 -27.76
N ASP A 89 12.60 -4.59 -29.04
CA ASP A 89 13.72 -5.21 -29.76
C ASP A 89 14.34 -6.42 -29.04
N GLY A 90 13.49 -7.26 -28.42
CA GLY A 90 13.92 -8.49 -27.73
C GLY A 90 14.31 -8.30 -26.27
N ARG A 91 14.23 -7.08 -25.73
CA ARG A 91 14.50 -6.85 -24.29
C ARG A 91 13.52 -7.62 -23.41
N TYR A 92 12.23 -7.61 -23.77
CA TYR A 92 11.18 -8.29 -23.03
C TYR A 92 10.81 -9.58 -23.74
N VAL A 93 10.82 -10.71 -23.03
CA VAL A 93 10.51 -12.03 -23.55
C VAL A 93 9.28 -12.58 -22.83
N LEU A 94 8.27 -13.02 -23.57
CA LEU A 94 7.02 -13.55 -23.04
C LEU A 94 7.30 -14.77 -22.15
N SER A 95 6.70 -14.80 -20.96
CA SER A 95 6.95 -15.78 -19.90
C SER A 95 5.69 -16.44 -19.35
N GLY A 96 4.51 -15.96 -19.73
CA GLY A 96 3.23 -16.52 -19.29
C GLY A 96 2.10 -15.51 -19.36
N TYR A 97 0.97 -15.85 -18.75
CA TYR A 97 -0.19 -14.95 -18.63
C TYR A 97 -1.07 -15.29 -17.42
N TYR A 98 -1.95 -14.36 -17.05
CA TYR A 98 -3.09 -14.64 -16.18
C TYR A 98 -4.27 -13.70 -16.48
N GLY A 99 -5.49 -14.15 -16.18
CA GLY A 99 -6.68 -13.29 -16.14
C GLY A 99 -7.00 -12.82 -14.71
N ASP A 100 -7.63 -11.66 -14.55
CA ASP A 100 -8.12 -11.21 -13.23
C ASP A 100 -9.48 -11.81 -12.82
N ALA A 101 -10.00 -12.71 -13.65
CA ALA A 101 -11.12 -13.55 -13.30
C ALA A 101 -10.75 -14.49 -12.16
N LYS A 102 -11.57 -14.47 -11.11
CA LYS A 102 -11.32 -15.25 -9.90
C LYS A 102 -12.16 -16.51 -9.93
N ASN A 103 -11.56 -17.62 -9.51
CA ASN A 103 -12.33 -18.83 -9.25
C ASN A 103 -13.18 -18.70 -7.96
N ASP A 104 -13.97 -19.73 -7.65
CA ASP A 104 -14.83 -19.77 -6.45
C ASP A 104 -14.07 -19.52 -5.14
N MET A 105 -12.77 -19.83 -5.14
CA MET A 105 -11.86 -19.63 -4.02
C MET A 105 -11.18 -18.25 -4.04
N GLN A 106 -11.63 -17.34 -4.90
CA GLN A 106 -11.12 -15.97 -5.05
C GLN A 106 -9.65 -15.88 -5.51
N MET A 107 -9.14 -16.92 -6.18
CA MET A 107 -7.76 -17.02 -6.69
C MET A 107 -7.71 -16.81 -8.21
N MET A 108 -6.57 -16.34 -8.71
CA MET A 108 -6.28 -16.20 -10.15
C MET A 108 -5.18 -17.19 -10.53
N ASP A 109 -5.36 -17.87 -11.65
CA ASP A 109 -4.44 -18.90 -12.13
C ASP A 109 -3.36 -18.24 -13.00
N TYR A 110 -2.10 -18.57 -12.72
CA TYR A 110 -0.98 -18.18 -13.56
C TYR A 110 -0.58 -19.34 -14.46
N SER A 111 -0.52 -19.07 -15.76
CA SER A 111 -0.07 -20.03 -16.77
C SER A 111 1.31 -19.60 -17.22
N ASP A 112 2.35 -20.36 -16.82
CA ASP A 112 3.71 -20.07 -17.24
C ASP A 112 4.00 -20.64 -18.63
N PHE A 113 4.84 -19.93 -19.37
CA PHE A 113 5.35 -20.34 -20.68
C PHE A 113 6.79 -20.83 -20.64
N VAL A 114 7.39 -20.85 -19.44
CA VAL A 114 8.84 -21.04 -19.30
C VAL A 114 9.19 -22.51 -19.28
N GLU A 115 8.33 -23.37 -18.72
CA GLU A 115 8.55 -24.81 -18.72
C GLU A 115 8.41 -25.41 -20.14
N HIS A 116 7.53 -24.84 -20.98
CA HIS A 116 7.21 -25.33 -22.32
C HIS A 116 7.24 -24.23 -23.39
N PRO A 117 8.42 -23.64 -23.68
CA PRO A 117 8.54 -22.57 -24.67
C PRO A 117 8.15 -23.00 -26.10
N GLU A 118 8.25 -24.30 -26.40
CA GLU A 118 7.85 -24.91 -27.67
C GLU A 118 6.34 -24.85 -27.93
N TRP A 119 5.52 -24.70 -26.89
CA TRP A 119 4.06 -24.64 -27.01
C TRP A 119 3.52 -23.22 -27.09
N ILE A 120 4.37 -22.19 -26.98
CA ILE A 120 3.90 -20.78 -26.94
C ILE A 120 3.04 -20.41 -28.14
N ASP A 121 3.41 -20.83 -29.36
CA ASP A 121 2.61 -20.50 -30.55
C ASP A 121 1.21 -21.10 -30.49
N ASP A 122 1.10 -22.36 -30.06
CA ASP A 122 -0.16 -23.05 -29.89
C ASP A 122 -0.99 -22.39 -28.77
N TRP A 123 -0.37 -22.12 -27.61
CA TRP A 123 -1.02 -21.48 -26.46
C TRP A 123 -1.57 -20.09 -26.76
N LEU A 124 -0.94 -19.32 -27.65
CA LEU A 124 -1.46 -18.02 -28.06
C LEU A 124 -2.75 -18.13 -28.89
N THR A 125 -3.04 -19.28 -29.49
CA THR A 125 -4.32 -19.53 -30.18
C THR A 125 -5.48 -19.83 -29.23
N HIS A 126 -5.18 -20.19 -27.97
CA HIS A 126 -6.18 -20.61 -26.99
C HIS A 126 -5.86 -20.20 -25.55
N ILE A 127 -5.71 -18.89 -25.32
CA ILE A 127 -5.51 -18.31 -23.98
C ILE A 127 -6.74 -18.57 -23.11
N GLU A 128 -6.59 -19.44 -22.11
CA GLU A 128 -7.67 -19.87 -21.23
C GLU A 128 -8.03 -18.79 -20.22
N THR A 129 -9.30 -18.45 -20.16
CA THR A 129 -9.82 -17.41 -19.26
C THR A 129 -11.10 -17.94 -18.60
N TYR A 130 -10.91 -18.65 -17.49
CA TYR A 130 -11.94 -19.44 -16.80
C TYR A 130 -13.10 -18.66 -16.15
N ALA A 131 -13.31 -17.40 -16.50
CA ALA A 131 -14.18 -16.47 -15.78
C ALA A 131 -15.63 -16.94 -15.64
N ARG A 132 -16.23 -17.45 -16.73
CA ARG A 132 -17.66 -17.82 -16.72
C ARG A 132 -17.95 -19.16 -16.06
N ARG A 133 -16.94 -20.00 -15.80
CA ARG A 133 -17.13 -21.21 -14.98
C ARG A 133 -17.50 -20.86 -13.54
N TYR A 134 -17.11 -19.68 -13.08
CA TYR A 134 -17.19 -19.27 -11.68
C TYR A 134 -18.05 -18.01 -11.46
N ASP A 135 -18.12 -17.10 -12.43
CA ASP A 135 -18.93 -15.87 -12.36
C ASP A 135 -19.59 -15.53 -13.71
N THR A 136 -20.90 -15.80 -13.82
CA THR A 136 -21.70 -15.52 -15.02
C THR A 136 -22.07 -14.04 -15.19
N THR A 137 -21.68 -13.19 -14.24
CA THR A 137 -21.95 -11.74 -14.26
C THR A 137 -20.76 -10.89 -14.71
N THR A 138 -19.60 -11.52 -14.91
CA THR A 138 -18.40 -10.84 -15.41
C THR A 138 -18.56 -10.48 -16.90
N ASP A 139 -18.49 -9.19 -17.22
CA ASP A 139 -18.55 -8.64 -18.59
C ASP A 139 -17.19 -8.18 -19.11
N VAL A 140 -16.20 -8.00 -18.23
CA VAL A 140 -14.84 -7.56 -18.55
C VAL A 140 -13.81 -8.39 -17.79
N ILE A 141 -12.81 -8.90 -18.50
CA ILE A 141 -11.66 -9.62 -17.92
C ILE A 141 -10.39 -8.90 -18.37
N ASN A 142 -9.54 -8.53 -17.41
CA ASN A 142 -8.21 -8.05 -17.73
C ASN A 142 -7.28 -9.26 -17.86
N THR A 143 -6.71 -9.44 -19.05
CA THR A 143 -5.76 -10.49 -19.34
C THR A 143 -4.36 -9.89 -19.39
N TYR A 144 -3.49 -10.35 -18.51
CA TYR A 144 -2.14 -9.84 -18.33
C TYR A 144 -1.14 -10.83 -18.94
N PHE A 145 -0.43 -10.40 -19.98
CA PHE A 145 0.70 -11.11 -20.56
C PHE A 145 1.98 -10.69 -19.85
N VAL A 146 2.71 -11.69 -19.38
CA VAL A 146 3.86 -11.53 -18.50
C VAL A 146 5.12 -11.61 -19.32
N TYR A 147 6.01 -10.63 -19.18
CA TYR A 147 7.29 -10.60 -19.86
C TYR A 147 8.44 -10.51 -18.88
N ARG A 148 9.48 -11.29 -19.13
CA ARG A 148 10.78 -11.15 -18.47
C ARG A 148 11.60 -10.07 -19.15
N ASP A 149 12.03 -9.08 -18.37
CA ASP A 149 13.03 -8.10 -18.80
C ASP A 149 14.43 -8.74 -18.73
N THR A 150 15.05 -8.98 -19.88
CA THR A 150 16.39 -9.56 -19.98
C THR A 150 17.49 -8.67 -19.39
N LYS A 151 17.20 -7.38 -19.15
CA LYS A 151 18.11 -6.40 -18.52
C LYS A 151 17.81 -6.16 -17.04
N SER A 152 16.82 -6.85 -16.47
CA SER A 152 16.49 -6.69 -15.05
C SER A 152 17.40 -7.53 -14.17
N ASP A 153 18.00 -6.90 -13.17
CA ASP A 153 18.79 -7.59 -12.13
C ASP A 153 17.91 -8.29 -11.09
N LYS A 154 16.59 -8.08 -11.13
CA LYS A 154 15.67 -8.76 -10.22
C LYS A 154 15.59 -10.25 -10.54
N PRO A 155 15.55 -11.13 -9.52
CA PRO A 155 15.50 -12.57 -9.73
C PRO A 155 14.23 -13.00 -10.47
N ALA A 156 14.40 -13.88 -11.44
CA ALA A 156 13.29 -14.38 -12.26
C ALA A 156 12.42 -15.43 -11.54
N GLN A 157 12.89 -15.94 -10.41
CA GLN A 157 12.25 -16.97 -9.60
C GLN A 157 12.63 -16.77 -8.13
N ILE A 158 11.87 -17.38 -7.23
CA ILE A 158 12.14 -17.43 -5.79
C ILE A 158 13.24 -18.45 -5.52
N THR A 159 14.27 -18.06 -4.77
CA THR A 159 15.24 -19.01 -4.21
C THR A 159 14.79 -19.43 -2.82
N ILE A 160 14.44 -20.71 -2.65
CA ILE A 160 14.18 -21.28 -1.32
C ILE A 160 15.50 -21.77 -0.68
N PRO A 161 15.64 -21.66 0.65
CA PRO A 161 16.87 -22.06 1.35
C PRO A 161 17.04 -23.58 1.37
N ASP A 162 18.27 -24.07 1.58
CA ASP A 162 18.59 -25.51 1.59
C ASP A 162 17.73 -26.31 2.57
N GLY A 163 17.44 -25.76 3.74
CA GLY A 163 16.55 -26.38 4.72
C GLY A 163 15.12 -26.59 4.20
N ALA A 164 14.66 -25.79 3.23
CA ALA A 164 13.36 -25.92 2.57
C ALA A 164 13.40 -26.86 1.35
N GLN A 165 14.60 -27.17 0.83
CA GLN A 165 14.81 -28.12 -0.27
C GLN A 165 14.58 -29.57 0.19
N THR A 166 14.78 -29.87 1.47
CA THR A 166 14.58 -31.22 2.03
C THR A 166 13.25 -31.33 2.75
N ARG A 167 12.39 -32.29 2.33
CA ARG A 167 11.14 -32.66 3.00
C ARG A 167 11.44 -33.76 4.02
N GLU A 168 11.08 -33.55 5.29
CA GLU A 168 11.38 -34.49 6.38
C GLU A 168 10.08 -35.00 7.01
N PRO A 169 9.74 -36.29 6.83
CA PRO A 169 8.59 -36.89 7.51
C PRO A 169 8.65 -36.65 9.03
N GLY A 170 7.49 -36.37 9.62
CA GLY A 170 7.33 -36.03 11.04
C GLY A 170 7.47 -34.55 11.36
N LYS A 171 7.94 -33.74 10.40
CA LYS A 171 8.22 -32.30 10.60
C LYS A 171 7.43 -31.41 9.65
N VAL A 172 7.11 -30.21 10.10
CA VAL A 172 6.73 -29.08 9.24
C VAL A 172 7.71 -27.93 9.48
N LYS A 173 8.28 -27.39 8.40
CA LYS A 173 9.30 -26.35 8.46
C LYS A 173 8.84 -25.08 7.76
N PHE A 174 8.97 -23.95 8.44
CA PHE A 174 8.61 -22.62 7.95
C PHE A 174 9.83 -21.72 7.87
N PHE A 175 10.03 -21.10 6.71
CA PHE A 175 11.14 -20.21 6.43
C PHE A 175 10.61 -18.81 6.12
N PHE A 176 11.40 -17.79 6.45
CA PHE A 176 11.04 -16.39 6.26
C PHE A 176 12.19 -15.70 5.54
N THR A 177 12.10 -15.55 4.23
CA THR A 177 13.22 -15.09 3.41
C THR A 177 12.84 -13.92 2.53
N ASP A 178 13.84 -13.23 1.98
CA ASP A 178 13.64 -12.45 0.77
C ASP A 178 13.60 -13.36 -0.47
N VAL A 179 13.39 -12.76 -1.65
CA VAL A 179 13.28 -13.49 -2.92
C VAL A 179 14.56 -14.26 -3.31
N ASN A 180 15.72 -13.86 -2.79
CA ASN A 180 17.00 -14.53 -3.03
C ASN A 180 17.30 -15.62 -1.99
N GLY A 181 16.36 -15.89 -1.08
CA GLY A 181 16.54 -16.89 -0.02
C GLY A 181 17.29 -16.37 1.20
N LYS A 182 17.59 -15.06 1.29
CA LYS A 182 18.21 -14.49 2.48
C LYS A 182 17.23 -14.55 3.65
N GLU A 183 17.65 -15.16 4.74
CA GLU A 183 16.86 -15.23 5.97
C GLU A 183 16.55 -13.83 6.54
N LEU A 184 15.29 -13.57 6.85
CA LEU A 184 14.79 -12.34 7.48
C LEU A 184 14.28 -12.58 8.91
N LYS A 185 14.02 -13.84 9.25
CA LYS A 185 13.60 -14.31 10.57
C LYS A 185 13.95 -15.79 10.68
N ALA A 186 14.38 -16.19 11.87
CA ALA A 186 14.72 -17.57 12.19
C ALA A 186 13.62 -18.56 11.73
N PRO A 187 13.98 -19.70 11.14
CA PRO A 187 13.04 -20.73 10.74
C PRO A 187 12.29 -21.30 11.94
N ILE A 188 11.10 -21.83 11.69
CA ILE A 188 10.30 -22.51 12.70
C ILE A 188 10.12 -23.95 12.25
N THR A 189 10.40 -24.89 13.13
CA THR A 189 10.14 -26.32 12.91
C THR A 189 9.20 -26.81 13.98
N PHE A 190 8.12 -27.48 13.55
CA PHE A 190 7.27 -28.27 14.44
C PHE A 190 7.51 -29.74 14.15
N GLU A 191 7.59 -30.55 15.21
CA GLU A 191 7.85 -31.98 15.15
C GLU A 191 7.01 -32.70 16.21
N GLY A 192 6.52 -33.90 15.89
CA GLY A 192 5.78 -34.73 16.85
C GLY A 192 4.38 -34.24 17.20
N TYR A 193 3.73 -33.49 16.30
CA TYR A 193 2.34 -33.04 16.45
C TYR A 193 1.39 -33.88 15.60
N ASP A 194 0.26 -34.26 16.18
CA ASP A 194 -0.85 -34.85 15.42
C ASP A 194 -1.53 -33.80 14.53
N ASP A 195 -1.70 -32.58 15.07
CA ASP A 195 -2.15 -31.39 14.36
C ASP A 195 -1.14 -30.26 14.56
N TYR A 196 -0.58 -29.74 13.47
CA TYR A 196 0.46 -28.71 13.56
C TYR A 196 -0.11 -27.34 13.98
N PRO A 197 0.57 -26.62 14.90
CA PRO A 197 0.07 -25.34 15.42
C PRO A 197 -0.13 -24.25 14.36
N SER A 198 -1.07 -23.34 14.65
CA SER A 198 -1.24 -22.08 13.91
C SER A 198 -0.01 -21.18 14.09
N LEU A 199 0.37 -20.46 13.02
CA LEU A 199 1.38 -19.40 13.09
C LEU A 199 0.79 -18.03 13.49
N ARG A 200 -0.48 -17.97 13.90
CA ARG A 200 -1.12 -16.73 14.33
C ARG A 200 -0.36 -16.11 15.52
N GLY A 201 0.03 -14.85 15.38
CA GLY A 201 0.83 -14.12 16.39
C GLY A 201 2.33 -14.25 16.17
N THR A 202 2.77 -15.29 15.47
CA THR A 202 4.18 -15.51 15.09
C THR A 202 4.47 -15.01 13.69
N PHE A 203 3.56 -15.25 12.74
CA PHE A 203 3.60 -14.73 11.39
C PHE A 203 3.13 -13.27 11.36
N GLY A 204 3.82 -12.45 10.57
CA GLY A 204 3.44 -11.06 10.34
C GLY A 204 3.55 -10.70 8.87
N MET A 205 2.57 -9.93 8.36
CA MET A 205 2.62 -9.40 6.99
C MET A 205 3.84 -8.49 6.72
N TYR A 206 4.50 -8.03 7.78
CA TYR A 206 5.71 -7.22 7.70
C TYR A 206 6.78 -7.76 8.63
N ILE A 207 8.03 -7.67 8.19
CA ILE A 207 9.21 -7.95 9.00
C ILE A 207 10.07 -6.68 9.01
N ASN A 208 10.45 -6.21 10.19
CA ASN A 208 11.49 -5.19 10.32
C ASN A 208 12.81 -5.94 10.52
N HIS A 209 13.70 -5.87 9.54
CA HIS A 209 14.98 -6.55 9.58
C HIS A 209 16.07 -5.57 9.99
N GLN A 210 16.72 -5.84 11.13
CA GLN A 210 17.65 -4.90 11.76
C GLN A 210 18.94 -4.75 10.95
N GLU A 211 19.52 -5.85 10.49
CA GLU A 211 20.80 -5.83 9.77
C GLU A 211 20.73 -5.03 8.46
N THR A 212 19.64 -5.20 7.71
CA THR A 212 19.43 -4.48 6.44
C THR A 212 18.82 -3.09 6.66
N ASN A 213 18.43 -2.76 7.89
CA ASN A 213 17.68 -1.55 8.22
C ASN A 213 16.48 -1.32 7.31
N TYR A 214 15.76 -2.39 6.96
CA TYR A 214 14.62 -2.35 6.06
C TYR A 214 13.40 -3.03 6.65
N ARG A 215 12.24 -2.49 6.32
CA ARG A 215 10.94 -3.13 6.48
C ARG A 215 10.60 -3.87 5.18
N TYR A 216 10.22 -5.13 5.34
CA TYR A 216 9.82 -6.03 4.29
C TYR A 216 8.32 -6.31 4.38
N TYR A 217 7.69 -6.59 3.24
CA TYR A 217 6.28 -6.96 3.14
C TYR A 217 6.14 -8.32 2.46
N TYR A 218 5.20 -9.12 2.97
CA TYR A 218 4.95 -10.48 2.49
C TYR A 218 4.37 -10.48 1.08
N MET A 219 5.11 -11.06 0.14
CA MET A 219 4.80 -11.04 -1.30
C MET A 219 4.38 -12.39 -1.85
N GLY A 220 4.80 -13.50 -1.27
CA GLY A 220 4.42 -14.82 -1.77
C GLY A 220 4.91 -15.96 -0.90
N ALA A 221 4.50 -17.18 -1.23
CA ALA A 221 4.92 -18.39 -0.55
C ALA A 221 5.25 -19.50 -1.54
N VAL A 222 6.23 -20.32 -1.19
CA VAL A 222 6.54 -21.59 -1.84
C VAL A 222 6.20 -22.69 -0.85
N ALA A 223 5.14 -23.45 -1.14
CA ALA A 223 4.62 -24.51 -0.30
C ALA A 223 4.90 -25.86 -0.94
N ARG A 224 5.75 -26.65 -0.30
CA ARG A 224 6.19 -27.95 -0.80
C ARG A 224 5.53 -29.03 0.03
N TYR A 225 4.61 -29.76 -0.59
CA TYR A 225 3.86 -30.82 0.04
C TYR A 225 4.66 -32.14 0.07
N PRO A 226 4.44 -33.02 1.06
CA PRO A 226 5.08 -34.33 1.14
C PRO A 226 4.80 -35.23 -0.09
N ASN A 227 5.60 -36.29 -0.24
CA ASN A 227 5.30 -37.49 -1.05
C ASN A 227 4.69 -37.25 -2.45
N HIS A 228 5.39 -36.51 -3.32
CA HIS A 228 5.02 -36.29 -4.74
C HIS A 228 3.83 -35.36 -5.00
N ASP A 229 3.21 -34.77 -3.97
CA ASP A 229 2.17 -33.75 -4.17
C ASP A 229 2.74 -32.41 -4.72
N GLY A 230 4.07 -32.31 -4.78
CA GLY A 230 4.81 -31.29 -5.52
C GLY A 230 4.87 -29.94 -4.80
N THR A 231 5.03 -28.88 -5.59
CA THR A 231 5.26 -27.53 -5.11
C THR A 231 4.18 -26.57 -5.62
N TYR A 232 3.59 -25.82 -4.70
CA TYR A 232 2.61 -24.79 -4.96
C TYR A 232 3.23 -23.43 -4.69
N ILE A 233 3.07 -22.50 -5.63
CA ILE A 233 3.62 -21.15 -5.53
C ILE A 233 2.49 -20.15 -5.53
N TYR A 234 2.49 -19.29 -4.52
CA TYR A 234 1.46 -18.30 -4.29
C TYR A 234 2.06 -16.90 -4.29
N SER A 235 1.46 -15.94 -4.99
CA SER A 235 1.84 -14.52 -4.90
C SER A 235 0.68 -13.62 -4.49
N ASN A 236 1.01 -12.54 -3.79
CA ASN A 236 0.06 -11.66 -3.13
C ASN A 236 -0.35 -10.52 -4.07
N GLN A 237 -1.65 -10.44 -4.39
CA GLN A 237 -2.34 -9.43 -5.19
C GLN A 237 -1.91 -9.29 -6.65
N ARG A 238 -0.68 -9.66 -6.99
CA ARG A 238 -0.08 -9.60 -8.33
C ARG A 238 1.03 -10.62 -8.43
N LEU A 239 1.48 -10.87 -9.65
CA LEU A 239 2.62 -11.72 -9.93
C LEU A 239 3.87 -11.25 -9.18
N PHE A 240 4.67 -12.21 -8.70
CA PHE A 240 5.93 -11.94 -8.01
C PHE A 240 6.95 -13.00 -8.43
N ALA A 241 8.10 -12.55 -8.95
CA ALA A 241 9.20 -13.43 -9.42
C ALA A 241 8.70 -14.56 -10.33
N ASN A 242 7.89 -14.20 -11.33
CA ASN A 242 7.29 -15.12 -12.31
C ASN A 242 6.47 -16.27 -11.69
N ASN A 243 6.10 -16.19 -10.41
CA ASN A 243 5.57 -17.30 -9.62
C ASN A 243 6.40 -18.59 -9.74
N MET A 244 7.70 -18.47 -9.95
CA MET A 244 8.61 -19.60 -10.10
C MET A 244 9.46 -19.76 -8.86
N ALA A 245 10.04 -20.94 -8.66
CA ALA A 245 11.01 -21.19 -7.62
C ALA A 245 12.10 -22.15 -8.13
N ASN A 246 13.26 -22.18 -7.47
CA ASN A 246 14.37 -23.09 -7.77
C ASN A 246 14.08 -24.54 -7.34
N VAL A 247 12.99 -25.12 -7.86
CA VAL A 247 12.55 -26.50 -7.70
C VAL A 247 12.03 -27.01 -9.04
N SER A 248 12.05 -28.32 -9.25
CA SER A 248 11.62 -28.93 -10.52
C SER A 248 10.24 -29.57 -10.48
N ASP A 249 9.56 -29.53 -9.33
CA ASP A 249 8.29 -30.24 -9.09
C ASP A 249 7.12 -29.27 -8.85
N ILE A 250 7.08 -28.17 -9.60
CA ILE A 250 5.99 -27.18 -9.53
C ILE A 250 4.72 -27.82 -10.10
N VAL A 251 3.63 -27.76 -9.33
CA VAL A 251 2.32 -28.32 -9.70
C VAL A 251 1.29 -27.22 -9.91
N SER A 252 1.47 -26.06 -9.27
CA SER A 252 0.45 -25.02 -9.25
C SER A 252 1.04 -23.66 -8.94
N GLN A 253 0.62 -22.66 -9.71
CA GLN A 253 1.01 -21.27 -9.52
C GLN A 253 -0.25 -20.40 -9.49
N LYS A 254 -0.43 -19.66 -8.40
CA LYS A 254 -1.65 -18.88 -8.18
C LYS A 254 -1.34 -17.50 -7.63
N ILE A 255 -2.19 -16.54 -7.96
CA ILE A 255 -2.17 -15.19 -7.41
C ILE A 255 -3.39 -15.03 -6.49
N LEU A 256 -3.15 -14.76 -5.21
CA LEU A 256 -4.16 -14.73 -4.17
C LEU A 256 -4.38 -13.30 -3.68
N GLN A 257 -5.59 -13.03 -3.17
CA GLN A 257 -5.85 -11.81 -2.42
C GLN A 257 -5.15 -11.85 -1.05
N GLU A 258 -4.80 -10.68 -0.53
CA GLU A 258 -4.05 -10.52 0.74
C GLU A 258 -4.67 -11.29 1.92
N ASN A 259 -6.00 -11.30 2.05
CA ASN A 259 -6.68 -12.01 3.13
C ASN A 259 -6.51 -13.53 3.03
N TYR A 260 -6.55 -14.08 1.82
CA TYR A 260 -6.35 -15.51 1.58
C TYR A 260 -4.90 -15.89 1.80
N MET A 261 -3.97 -15.06 1.33
CA MET A 261 -2.54 -15.28 1.55
C MET A 261 -2.18 -15.25 3.03
N TYR A 262 -2.75 -14.33 3.80
CA TYR A 262 -2.60 -14.31 5.26
C TYR A 262 -3.23 -15.54 5.91
N GLY A 263 -4.44 -15.93 5.47
CA GLY A 263 -5.13 -17.14 5.95
C GLY A 263 -4.30 -18.40 5.77
N PHE A 264 -3.77 -18.60 4.57
CA PHE A 264 -2.80 -19.66 4.26
C PHE A 264 -1.59 -19.58 5.18
N ALA A 265 -0.96 -18.41 5.33
CA ALA A 265 0.25 -18.28 6.13
C ALA A 265 0.08 -18.56 7.62
N VAL A 266 -1.11 -18.31 8.21
CA VAL A 266 -1.33 -18.52 9.64
C VAL A 266 -2.00 -19.85 9.98
N ASN A 267 -2.87 -20.34 9.10
CA ASN A 267 -3.72 -21.52 9.31
C ASN A 267 -3.74 -22.41 8.06
N GLY A 268 -2.61 -22.56 7.38
CA GLY A 268 -2.51 -23.44 6.24
C GLY A 268 -2.76 -24.90 6.64
N PRO A 269 -3.06 -25.77 5.68
CA PRO A 269 -3.25 -27.20 5.90
C PRO A 269 -1.87 -27.86 6.12
N TRP A 270 -1.25 -27.57 7.24
CA TRP A 270 0.09 -28.04 7.59
C TRP A 270 0.08 -29.56 7.79
N GLU A 271 1.01 -30.26 7.14
CA GLU A 271 1.09 -31.71 7.21
C GLU A 271 2.52 -32.22 7.23
N SER A 272 2.69 -33.40 7.82
CA SER A 272 3.98 -34.04 8.04
C SER A 272 4.80 -34.15 6.75
N GLY A 273 6.02 -33.59 6.75
CA GLY A 273 6.91 -33.52 5.57
C GLY A 273 6.83 -32.22 4.79
N MET A 274 5.91 -31.31 5.11
CA MET A 274 5.73 -30.05 4.40
C MET A 274 6.84 -29.04 4.72
N THR A 275 7.28 -28.30 3.71
CA THR A 275 8.08 -27.07 3.89
C THR A 275 7.37 -25.88 3.29
N VAL A 276 7.42 -24.73 3.98
CA VAL A 276 6.81 -23.49 3.50
C VAL A 276 7.81 -22.36 3.61
N THR A 277 8.15 -21.74 2.48
CA THR A 277 9.00 -20.55 2.44
C THR A 277 8.12 -19.33 2.22
N PHE A 278 7.99 -18.49 3.23
CA PHE A 278 7.33 -17.19 3.13
C PHE A 278 8.32 -16.14 2.63
N VAL A 279 7.99 -15.51 1.51
CA VAL A 279 8.88 -14.62 0.78
C VAL A 279 8.42 -13.17 0.94
N TYR A 280 9.38 -12.30 1.24
CA TYR A 280 9.13 -10.88 1.47
C TYR A 280 9.98 -9.99 0.55
N ASP A 281 9.46 -8.80 0.24
CA ASP A 281 10.14 -7.80 -0.59
C ASP A 281 10.33 -6.50 0.22
N PRO A 282 11.49 -5.81 0.11
CA PRO A 282 11.75 -4.58 0.85
C PRO A 282 10.82 -3.45 0.39
N VAL A 283 10.10 -2.84 1.34
CA VAL A 283 9.13 -1.76 1.03
C VAL A 283 9.52 -0.39 1.54
N ALA A 284 10.33 -0.31 2.60
CA ALA A 284 10.82 0.96 3.14
C ALA A 284 12.02 0.76 4.05
N PRO A 285 12.99 1.69 4.08
CA PRO A 285 14.00 1.69 5.13
C PRO A 285 13.35 1.92 6.51
N LEU A 286 13.92 1.33 7.55
CA LEU A 286 13.60 1.66 8.93
C LEU A 286 14.04 3.10 9.22
N THR A 287 13.24 3.83 10.00
CA THR A 287 13.52 5.20 10.38
C THR A 287 13.50 5.39 11.90
N ARG A 288 14.37 6.26 12.41
CA ARG A 288 14.45 6.70 13.80
C ARG A 288 14.21 8.19 13.92
N THR A 289 13.76 8.60 15.10
CA THR A 289 13.45 9.99 15.40
C THR A 289 14.66 10.68 16.03
N LEU A 290 15.19 11.71 15.37
CA LEU A 290 16.09 12.68 15.99
C LEU A 290 15.29 13.87 16.51
N THR A 291 15.39 14.14 17.81
CA THR A 291 14.78 15.30 18.47
C THR A 291 15.85 16.35 18.77
N VAL A 292 15.63 17.58 18.31
CA VAL A 292 16.53 18.72 18.54
C VAL A 292 15.82 19.71 19.44
N GLU A 293 16.37 19.92 20.64
CA GLU A 293 15.82 20.85 21.64
C GLU A 293 16.67 22.11 21.78
N TYR A 294 16.02 23.24 22.04
CA TYR A 294 16.65 24.52 22.31
C TYR A 294 16.23 24.96 23.71
N VAL A 295 17.17 25.01 24.66
CA VAL A 295 16.88 25.24 26.07
C VAL A 295 17.74 26.37 26.64
N ASP A 296 17.25 27.01 27.71
CA ASP A 296 18.01 28.00 28.46
C ASP A 296 19.02 27.36 29.44
N GLU A 297 19.69 28.20 30.22
CA GLU A 297 20.68 27.79 31.23
C GLU A 297 20.16 26.80 32.27
N THR A 298 18.85 26.85 32.54
CA THR A 298 18.16 25.99 33.50
C THR A 298 17.60 24.71 32.89
N GLY A 299 17.74 24.55 31.56
CA GLY A 299 17.18 23.41 30.82
C GLY A 299 15.72 23.60 30.40
N LYS A 300 15.15 24.80 30.56
CA LYS A 300 13.79 25.10 30.14
C LYS A 300 13.74 25.46 28.65
N ALA A 301 12.73 24.98 27.94
CA ALA A 301 12.57 25.23 26.51
C ALA A 301 12.47 26.73 26.20
N LEU A 302 13.19 27.17 25.16
CA LEU A 302 13.19 28.56 24.71
C LEU A 302 11.86 28.92 24.03
N VAL A 303 11.29 30.06 24.45
CA VAL A 303 10.05 30.58 23.86
C VAL A 303 10.28 30.93 22.39
N GLY A 304 9.40 30.47 21.51
CA GLY A 304 9.51 30.68 20.05
C GLY A 304 10.40 29.66 19.32
N HIS A 305 11.13 28.81 20.04
CA HIS A 305 12.00 27.78 19.47
C HIS A 305 11.61 26.38 19.97
N PRO A 306 10.46 25.83 19.52
CA PRO A 306 10.00 24.52 19.95
C PRO A 306 10.94 23.41 19.46
N ALA A 307 10.96 22.29 20.19
CA ALA A 307 11.70 21.10 19.80
C ALA A 307 11.33 20.66 18.38
N GLN A 308 12.35 20.35 17.57
CA GLN A 308 12.18 19.86 16.22
C GLN A 308 12.38 18.35 16.17
N THR A 309 11.64 17.66 15.30
CA THR A 309 11.79 16.22 15.09
C THR A 309 12.07 15.92 13.63
N LYS A 310 13.06 15.06 13.38
CA LYS A 310 13.42 14.57 12.05
C LYS A 310 13.36 13.05 12.05
N GLN A 311 12.78 12.48 10.99
CA GLN A 311 12.82 11.05 10.73
C GLN A 311 13.97 10.77 9.79
N LEU A 312 15.01 10.08 10.27
CA LEU A 312 16.18 9.71 9.47
C LEU A 312 16.25 8.19 9.37
N LYS A 313 16.97 7.67 8.37
CA LYS A 313 17.13 6.22 8.21
C LYS A 313 17.93 5.67 9.39
N THR A 314 17.57 4.49 9.89
CA THR A 314 18.37 3.84 10.92
C THR A 314 19.80 3.63 10.40
N GLY A 315 20.77 3.97 11.24
CA GLY A 315 22.19 3.88 10.95
C GLY A 315 22.76 5.03 10.12
N SER A 316 21.97 6.02 9.68
CA SER A 316 22.49 7.18 8.97
C SER A 316 23.18 8.17 9.91
N ASP A 317 24.22 8.83 9.40
CA ASP A 317 24.82 9.97 10.09
C ASP A 317 23.88 11.17 10.10
N TYR A 318 23.98 11.99 11.14
CA TYR A 318 23.30 13.26 11.27
C TYR A 318 24.29 14.34 11.70
N THR A 319 24.00 15.57 11.27
CA THR A 319 24.69 16.78 11.68
C THR A 319 23.65 17.87 11.84
N GLU A 320 23.61 18.47 13.02
CA GLU A 320 22.71 19.56 13.35
C GLU A 320 23.52 20.77 13.79
N THR A 321 23.11 21.95 13.33
CA THR A 321 23.76 23.21 13.64
C THR A 321 22.82 24.07 14.46
N ALA A 322 23.33 24.63 15.55
CA ALA A 322 22.58 25.52 16.40
C ALA A 322 22.18 26.79 15.63
N PRO A 323 20.90 27.19 15.62
CA PRO A 323 20.48 28.45 15.04
C PRO A 323 20.98 29.63 15.88
N GLU A 324 21.21 30.76 15.23
CA GLU A 324 21.38 32.02 15.94
C GLU A 324 20.02 32.49 16.46
N ILE A 325 19.95 32.78 17.77
CA ILE A 325 18.72 33.19 18.45
C ILE A 325 18.93 34.60 19.02
N ALA A 326 18.15 35.56 18.55
CA ALA A 326 18.26 36.95 18.98
C ALA A 326 18.09 37.09 20.51
N GLY A 327 19.02 37.79 21.15
CA GLY A 327 19.03 37.98 22.61
C GLY A 327 19.58 36.81 23.42
N TYR A 328 20.15 35.80 22.76
CA TYR A 328 20.75 34.62 23.40
C TYR A 328 22.12 34.31 22.81
N THR A 329 23.02 33.78 23.63
CA THR A 329 24.34 33.26 23.23
C THR A 329 24.36 31.75 23.37
N LEU A 330 24.77 31.02 22.33
CA LEU A 330 24.91 29.56 22.38
C LEU A 330 25.96 29.16 23.42
N MET A 331 25.64 28.12 24.18
CA MET A 331 26.56 27.46 25.11
C MET A 331 26.92 26.07 24.57
N GLY A 332 28.20 25.85 24.30
CA GLY A 332 28.72 24.59 23.77
C GLY A 332 28.90 24.61 22.25
N ASP A 333 28.97 23.43 21.65
CA ASP A 333 29.32 23.27 20.25
C ASP A 333 28.23 23.81 19.32
N LYS A 334 28.66 24.57 18.31
CA LYS A 334 27.79 25.07 17.24
C LYS A 334 27.18 23.93 16.41
N THR A 335 27.86 22.80 16.34
CA THR A 335 27.46 21.66 15.53
C THR A 335 27.53 20.39 16.35
N ILE A 336 26.46 19.59 16.31
CA ILE A 336 26.40 18.26 16.92
C ILE A 336 26.21 17.25 15.81
N SER A 337 27.10 16.26 15.74
CA SER A 337 27.03 15.16 14.78
C SER A 337 27.00 13.82 15.48
N GLY A 338 26.44 12.81 14.82
CA GLY A 338 26.44 11.44 15.32
C GLY A 338 25.81 10.47 14.34
N LYS A 339 25.72 9.20 14.74
CA LYS A 339 25.08 8.13 13.96
C LYS A 339 23.76 7.73 14.60
N LEU A 340 22.68 7.71 13.82
CA LEU A 340 21.34 7.48 14.35
C LEU A 340 20.97 5.99 14.36
N SER A 341 21.45 5.24 15.35
CA SER A 341 21.10 3.81 15.51
C SER A 341 19.74 3.59 16.19
N ASP A 342 19.36 4.49 17.11
CA ASP A 342 18.08 4.52 17.80
C ASP A 342 17.51 5.95 17.82
N ASP A 343 16.31 6.12 18.36
CA ASP A 343 15.75 7.45 18.60
C ASP A 343 16.72 8.24 19.50
N ALA A 344 17.11 9.42 19.04
CA ALA A 344 18.12 10.23 19.72
C ALA A 344 17.58 11.63 20.01
N LYS A 345 18.17 12.25 21.02
CA LYS A 345 17.87 13.62 21.40
C LYS A 345 19.17 14.40 21.54
N ILE A 346 19.22 15.55 20.88
CA ILE A 346 20.31 16.52 21.04
C ILE A 346 19.74 17.83 21.58
N THR A 347 20.56 18.55 22.32
CA THR A 347 20.14 19.79 22.99
C THR A 347 21.18 20.87 22.72
N PHE A 348 20.73 21.98 22.18
CA PHE A 348 21.50 23.22 22.13
C PHE A 348 21.07 24.10 23.32
N LYS A 349 22.02 24.42 24.18
CA LYS A 349 21.81 25.23 25.38
C LYS A 349 22.18 26.68 25.11
N TYR A 350 21.40 27.63 25.60
CA TYR A 350 21.64 29.05 25.38
C TYR A 350 21.60 29.86 26.69
N ARG A 351 22.49 30.85 26.80
CA ARG A 351 22.49 31.88 27.83
C ARG A 351 21.73 33.10 27.33
N LYS A 352 20.85 33.68 28.17
CA LYS A 352 20.18 34.94 27.84
C LYS A 352 21.17 36.09 27.95
N ASN A 353 21.25 36.94 26.92
CA ASN A 353 22.10 38.12 26.97
C ASN A 353 21.47 39.15 27.92
N VAL A 354 22.22 39.62 28.90
CA VAL A 354 21.82 40.72 29.76
C VAL A 354 22.30 42.03 29.14
N THR A 355 21.37 42.94 28.86
CA THR A 355 21.73 44.33 28.61
C THR A 355 22.16 44.94 29.95
N PRO A 356 23.32 45.62 30.04
CA PRO A 356 23.68 46.35 31.26
C PRO A 356 22.57 47.35 31.61
N PRO A 357 22.23 47.54 32.90
CA PRO A 357 21.34 48.62 33.29
C PRO A 357 22.02 49.94 32.92
N ASN A 358 21.39 50.70 32.01
CA ASN A 358 21.78 52.07 31.75
C ASN A 358 21.49 52.87 33.04
N PRO A 359 22.44 53.64 33.59
CA PRO A 359 22.20 54.42 34.79
C PRO A 359 21.14 55.49 34.55
N ASP A 360 20.22 55.52 35.49
CA ASP A 360 19.15 56.48 35.65
C ASP A 360 19.68 57.93 35.58
N ARG A 361 19.05 58.77 34.75
CA ARG A 361 19.18 60.23 34.84
C ARG A 361 17.81 60.85 34.65
N GLY A 362 17.22 61.20 35.79
CA GLY A 362 15.95 61.92 35.86
C GLY A 362 15.99 63.31 35.25
N GLY A 363 14.89 63.64 34.56
CA GLY A 363 14.15 64.90 34.63
C GLY A 363 14.84 66.21 34.23
N SER A 364 14.39 66.81 33.10
CA SER A 364 13.59 68.05 33.14
C SER A 364 13.10 68.45 31.74
N ASN A 365 11.87 68.97 31.70
CA ASN A 365 11.16 69.48 30.53
C ASN A 365 11.77 70.77 29.97
N THR A 366 11.64 71.00 28.66
CA THR A 366 11.29 72.31 28.07
C THR A 366 10.82 72.16 26.62
N ASN A 367 9.75 72.87 26.28
CA ASN A 367 9.11 72.98 24.96
C ASN A 367 10.01 73.70 23.93
N SER A 368 9.94 73.30 22.65
CA SER A 368 9.37 74.13 21.57
C SER A 368 9.51 73.50 20.17
N GLU A 369 8.40 73.63 19.44
CA GLU A 369 8.08 73.58 18.01
C GLU A 369 9.16 73.50 16.90
N THR A 370 8.65 72.93 15.79
CA THR A 370 8.91 73.19 14.35
C THR A 370 9.97 72.38 13.58
N ASN A 371 9.44 71.52 12.69
CA ASN A 371 9.48 71.62 11.22
C ASN A 371 10.09 70.44 10.43
N LYS A 372 9.26 69.96 9.49
CA LYS A 372 9.52 69.39 8.16
C LYS A 372 10.43 68.18 7.93
N GLN A 373 9.75 67.13 7.43
CA GLN A 373 10.04 66.37 6.19
C GLN A 373 11.50 66.01 5.90
N THR A 374 11.76 64.71 5.72
CA THR A 374 12.20 64.16 4.42
C THR A 374 11.85 62.67 4.34
N VAL A 375 11.10 62.34 3.28
CA VAL A 375 10.83 61.00 2.75
C VAL A 375 12.01 60.62 1.87
N THR A 376 12.50 59.38 1.96
CA THR A 376 13.11 58.70 0.80
C THR A 376 12.67 57.25 0.74
N GLU A 377 12.23 56.91 -0.45
CA GLU A 377 11.52 55.72 -0.92
C GLU A 377 12.37 54.43 -1.05
N PRO A 378 11.73 53.28 -1.32
CA PRO A 378 12.33 51.96 -1.29
C PRO A 378 12.98 51.58 -2.62
N VAL A 379 14.13 50.90 -2.57
CA VAL A 379 14.77 50.34 -3.77
C VAL A 379 14.13 48.99 -4.16
N LYS A 380 13.46 49.00 -5.30
CA LYS A 380 13.02 47.84 -6.09
C LYS A 380 14.14 47.43 -7.06
N PRO A 381 14.33 46.12 -7.32
CA PRO A 381 14.69 45.70 -8.68
C PRO A 381 13.58 44.87 -9.33
N THR A 382 13.29 45.24 -10.57
CA THR A 382 12.37 44.62 -11.56
C THR A 382 13.10 43.44 -12.24
N PRO A 383 12.40 42.40 -12.77
CA PRO A 383 13.01 41.13 -13.15
C PRO A 383 13.66 41.17 -14.54
N GLU A 384 14.79 40.47 -14.68
CA GLU A 384 15.42 40.20 -15.97
C GLU A 384 15.09 38.75 -16.41
N VAL A 385 14.63 38.65 -17.65
CA VAL A 385 14.32 37.40 -18.35
C VAL A 385 15.62 36.86 -18.93
N THR A 386 15.99 35.63 -18.57
CA THR A 386 16.97 34.86 -19.33
C THR A 386 16.47 33.43 -19.46
N VAL A 387 16.29 33.00 -20.71
CA VAL A 387 15.97 31.63 -21.09
C VAL A 387 17.27 30.84 -21.17
N PRO A 388 17.35 29.64 -20.58
CA PRO A 388 18.13 28.59 -21.20
C PRO A 388 17.29 27.33 -21.43
N SER A 389 17.32 26.88 -22.68
CA SER A 389 16.87 25.58 -23.13
C SER A 389 18.04 24.60 -23.06
N THR A 390 18.01 23.60 -22.18
CA THR A 390 18.66 22.29 -22.43
C THR A 390 18.13 21.22 -21.48
N SER A 391 17.92 20.04 -22.05
CA SER A 391 17.56 18.75 -21.46
C SER A 391 18.63 18.18 -20.52
N THR A 392 18.25 17.66 -19.33
CA THR A 392 18.79 16.39 -18.76
C THR A 392 18.09 15.94 -17.45
N THR A 393 17.91 14.62 -17.36
CA THR A 393 17.85 13.72 -16.16
C THR A 393 16.88 13.97 -14.99
N LYS A 394 15.95 13.01 -14.80
CA LYS A 394 14.96 12.95 -13.71
C LYS A 394 15.59 12.67 -12.34
N GLN A 395 15.73 13.71 -11.53
CA GLN A 395 15.78 13.63 -10.07
C GLN A 395 14.34 13.56 -9.51
N SER A 396 14.06 12.62 -8.62
CA SER A 396 12.74 12.49 -7.96
C SER A 396 12.46 13.71 -7.09
N ALA A 397 11.59 14.60 -7.57
CA ALA A 397 11.21 15.81 -6.85
C ALA A 397 10.45 15.46 -5.55
N LYS A 398 11.03 15.81 -4.40
CA LYS A 398 10.46 15.64 -3.05
C LYS A 398 8.99 16.08 -3.00
N LEU A 399 8.11 15.19 -2.55
CA LEU A 399 6.68 15.48 -2.42
C LEU A 399 6.42 16.53 -1.32
N PRO A 400 5.50 17.49 -1.54
CA PRO A 400 5.10 18.43 -0.51
C PRO A 400 4.54 17.75 0.75
N ASN A 401 4.76 18.32 1.93
CA ASN A 401 4.31 17.77 3.23
C ASN A 401 2.78 17.54 3.33
N TYR A 402 2.01 18.21 2.48
CA TYR A 402 0.57 18.09 2.42
C TYR A 402 0.07 16.95 1.53
N ALA A 403 0.94 16.40 0.69
CA ALA A 403 0.58 15.33 -0.24
C ALA A 403 0.15 14.09 0.54
N ALA A 404 -0.99 13.51 0.20
CA ALA A 404 -1.38 12.20 0.72
C ALA A 404 -0.35 11.16 0.26
N LYS A 405 -0.01 10.21 1.13
CA LYS A 405 0.89 9.11 0.78
C LYS A 405 0.23 8.19 -0.25
N GLU A 406 1.04 7.43 -0.97
CA GLU A 406 0.54 6.37 -1.83
C GLU A 406 -0.16 5.31 -0.96
N GLY A 407 -1.21 4.70 -1.50
CA GLY A 407 -2.18 3.87 -0.79
C GLY A 407 -3.15 4.65 0.12
N ALA A 408 -2.92 5.94 0.39
CA ALA A 408 -3.77 6.69 1.32
C ALA A 408 -5.07 7.13 0.65
N ALA A 409 -6.16 7.09 1.43
CA ALA A 409 -7.45 7.56 0.96
C ALA A 409 -7.58 9.08 1.07
N VAL A 410 -8.07 9.70 -0.01
CA VAL A 410 -8.45 11.12 -0.10
C VAL A 410 -9.92 11.25 -0.50
N TYR A 411 -10.55 12.39 -0.24
CA TYR A 411 -11.89 12.70 -0.74
C TYR A 411 -11.92 14.07 -1.42
N ALA A 412 -12.86 14.26 -2.35
CA ALA A 412 -13.11 15.55 -2.97
C ALA A 412 -13.95 16.47 -2.06
N ALA A 413 -13.37 17.58 -1.61
CA ALA A 413 -14.03 18.63 -0.84
C ALA A 413 -14.81 19.62 -1.72
N LYS A 414 -14.43 19.74 -2.99
CA LYS A 414 -15.06 20.58 -4.02
C LYS A 414 -15.33 19.75 -5.28
N HIS A 415 -16.01 20.34 -6.24
CA HIS A 415 -16.17 19.74 -7.56
C HIS A 415 -14.79 19.51 -8.21
N ILE A 416 -14.60 18.31 -8.75
CA ILE A 416 -13.39 17.91 -9.49
C ILE A 416 -13.81 17.01 -10.66
N TYR A 417 -12.89 16.81 -11.60
CA TYR A 417 -12.99 15.76 -12.61
C TYR A 417 -11.88 14.73 -12.42
N LEU A 418 -12.15 13.49 -12.83
CA LEU A 418 -11.12 12.49 -13.12
C LEU A 418 -10.63 12.72 -14.54
N TYR A 419 -9.32 12.68 -14.76
CA TYR A 419 -8.72 12.87 -16.08
C TYR A 419 -7.94 11.64 -16.52
N LYS A 420 -7.89 11.39 -17.83
CA LYS A 420 -7.00 10.38 -18.42
C LYS A 420 -5.52 10.68 -18.16
N ASN A 421 -5.14 11.96 -18.13
CA ASN A 421 -3.75 12.40 -17.98
C ASN A 421 -3.59 13.55 -16.96
N ALA A 422 -2.38 13.74 -16.43
CA ALA A 422 -2.07 14.69 -15.36
C ALA A 422 -2.21 16.19 -15.73
N THR A 423 -2.22 16.53 -17.02
CA THR A 423 -2.25 17.93 -17.50
C THR A 423 -3.67 18.51 -17.60
N PHE A 424 -4.71 17.69 -17.43
CA PHE A 424 -6.12 18.12 -17.28
C PHE A 424 -6.72 18.83 -18.49
N LYS A 425 -6.55 18.27 -19.70
CA LYS A 425 -7.27 18.78 -20.87
C LYS A 425 -8.76 18.49 -20.75
N LYS A 426 -9.62 19.40 -21.23
CA LYS A 426 -11.08 19.24 -21.18
C LYS A 426 -11.55 17.96 -21.89
N SER A 427 -10.92 17.61 -23.01
CA SER A 427 -11.16 16.37 -23.77
C SER A 427 -10.76 15.08 -23.05
N GLN A 428 -10.01 15.19 -21.94
CA GLN A 428 -9.50 14.04 -21.18
C GLN A 428 -10.32 13.76 -19.92
N ARG A 429 -11.44 14.47 -19.70
CA ARG A 429 -12.31 14.24 -18.54
C ARG A 429 -13.02 12.89 -18.68
N ILE A 430 -12.86 12.02 -17.68
CA ILE A 430 -13.50 10.70 -17.61
C ILE A 430 -14.78 10.78 -16.79
N VAL A 431 -14.72 11.44 -15.63
CA VAL A 431 -15.83 11.50 -14.65
C VAL A 431 -15.91 12.89 -14.05
N SER A 432 -17.13 13.39 -13.85
CA SER A 432 -17.42 14.61 -13.07
C SER A 432 -17.87 14.24 -11.66
N TYR A 433 -17.24 14.81 -10.64
CA TYR A 433 -17.60 14.59 -9.24
C TYR A 433 -18.13 15.88 -8.62
N PRO A 434 -19.46 16.05 -8.48
CA PRO A 434 -20.06 17.26 -7.89
C PRO A 434 -19.63 17.47 -6.44
N LYS A 435 -19.70 18.72 -5.99
CA LYS A 435 -19.54 19.05 -4.56
C LYS A 435 -20.74 18.48 -3.81
N THR A 436 -20.49 17.61 -2.83
CA THR A 436 -21.54 17.00 -2.01
C THR A 436 -21.35 17.26 -0.51
N LYS A 437 -22.38 16.97 0.28
CA LYS A 437 -22.31 16.95 1.75
C LYS A 437 -21.17 16.03 2.20
N ARG A 438 -20.50 16.37 3.30
CA ARG A 438 -19.28 15.67 3.78
C ARG A 438 -19.40 14.15 3.77
N VAL A 439 -20.50 13.60 4.30
CA VAL A 439 -20.78 12.16 4.38
C VAL A 439 -20.87 11.47 3.00
N ASN A 440 -21.19 12.23 1.95
CA ASN A 440 -21.38 11.76 0.58
C ASN A 440 -20.22 12.14 -0.36
N ARG A 441 -19.13 12.71 0.16
CA ARG A 441 -17.98 13.11 -0.68
C ARG A 441 -17.33 11.91 -1.33
N PRO A 442 -17.03 11.93 -2.63
CA PRO A 442 -16.40 10.79 -3.29
C PRO A 442 -14.99 10.59 -2.75
N MET A 443 -14.63 9.32 -2.54
CA MET A 443 -13.33 8.87 -2.05
C MET A 443 -12.49 8.23 -3.14
N PHE A 444 -11.19 8.36 -2.99
CA PHE A 444 -10.19 7.86 -3.91
C PHE A 444 -9.00 7.30 -3.11
N VAL A 445 -8.40 6.23 -3.60
CA VAL A 445 -7.08 5.76 -3.11
C VAL A 445 -6.02 6.32 -4.03
N VAL A 446 -5.00 6.97 -3.46
CA VAL A 446 -3.83 7.41 -4.22
C VAL A 446 -2.99 6.20 -4.59
N THR A 447 -2.77 5.99 -5.88
CA THR A 447 -1.99 4.85 -6.39
C THR A 447 -0.64 5.28 -6.94
N ASP A 448 -0.47 6.55 -7.28
CA ASP A 448 0.81 7.13 -7.74
C ASP A 448 0.68 8.67 -7.76
N TYR A 449 1.75 9.35 -8.17
CA TYR A 449 1.81 10.80 -8.37
C TYR A 449 2.20 11.14 -9.80
N ALA A 450 1.76 12.30 -10.24
CA ALA A 450 2.24 12.88 -11.48
C ALA A 450 2.35 14.39 -11.34
N ARG A 451 3.00 15.02 -12.33
CA ARG A 451 2.98 16.46 -12.48
C ARG A 451 2.32 16.81 -13.81
N SER A 452 1.52 17.87 -13.82
CA SER A 452 1.10 18.49 -15.08
C SER A 452 2.31 19.07 -15.81
N ASN A 453 2.15 19.45 -17.08
CA ASN A 453 3.19 20.17 -17.83
C ASN A 453 3.69 21.43 -17.10
N GLY A 454 2.80 22.15 -16.40
CA GLY A 454 3.17 23.30 -15.55
C GLY A 454 3.66 22.96 -14.14
N GLY A 455 4.12 21.72 -13.89
CA GLY A 455 4.72 21.30 -12.62
C GLY A 455 3.76 21.01 -11.45
N ALA A 456 2.47 21.33 -11.58
CA ALA A 456 1.48 21.12 -10.52
C ALA A 456 1.30 19.64 -10.16
N LEU A 457 1.34 19.32 -8.87
CA LEU A 457 1.17 17.95 -8.37
C LEU A 457 -0.26 17.43 -8.63
N ARG A 458 -0.33 16.19 -9.12
CA ARG A 458 -1.53 15.39 -9.34
C ARG A 458 -1.40 14.06 -8.61
N TYR A 459 -2.53 13.52 -8.17
CA TYR A 459 -2.60 12.13 -7.76
C TYR A 459 -3.08 11.30 -8.94
N LYS A 460 -2.42 10.17 -9.20
CA LYS A 460 -3.06 9.04 -9.87
C LYS A 460 -3.87 8.30 -8.80
N VAL A 461 -5.11 7.97 -9.12
CA VAL A 461 -6.05 7.42 -8.14
C VAL A 461 -6.91 6.32 -8.70
N ARG A 462 -7.47 5.52 -7.80
CA ARG A 462 -8.62 4.64 -8.02
C ARG A 462 -9.84 5.15 -7.26
N ASP A 463 -10.99 5.24 -7.92
CA ASP A 463 -12.29 5.54 -7.29
C ASP A 463 -12.72 4.35 -6.41
N VAL A 464 -12.98 4.60 -5.12
CA VAL A 464 -13.38 3.57 -4.14
C VAL A 464 -14.81 3.78 -3.62
N ASN A 465 -15.66 4.44 -4.41
CA ASN A 465 -17.07 4.64 -4.09
C ASN A 465 -17.90 3.45 -4.56
N HIS A 466 -17.77 2.29 -3.91
CA HIS A 466 -18.32 0.98 -4.32
C HIS A 466 -19.83 0.92 -4.67
N LYS A 467 -20.61 1.96 -4.35
CA LYS A 467 -22.05 2.05 -4.68
C LYS A 467 -22.34 2.95 -5.89
N SER A 468 -21.30 3.51 -6.50
CA SER A 468 -21.36 4.39 -7.66
C SER A 468 -20.97 3.62 -8.92
N LYS A 469 -21.56 3.99 -10.06
CA LYS A 469 -21.13 3.51 -11.39
C LYS A 469 -19.68 3.91 -11.76
N THR A 470 -19.06 4.74 -10.93
CA THR A 470 -17.69 5.23 -11.11
C THR A 470 -16.68 4.42 -10.30
N ALA A 471 -17.12 3.47 -9.47
CA ALA A 471 -16.26 2.62 -8.66
C ALA A 471 -15.21 1.92 -9.53
N GLY A 472 -13.98 1.81 -9.03
CA GLY A 472 -12.87 1.17 -9.74
C GLY A 472 -12.20 2.03 -10.80
N LYS A 473 -12.86 3.07 -11.33
CA LYS A 473 -12.26 3.95 -12.36
C LYS A 473 -10.97 4.56 -11.87
N THR A 474 -9.95 4.52 -12.72
CA THR A 474 -8.64 5.09 -12.46
C THR A 474 -8.38 6.34 -13.29
N GLY A 475 -7.47 7.18 -12.83
CA GLY A 475 -7.08 8.39 -13.56
C GLY A 475 -6.42 9.41 -12.64
N TYR A 476 -6.38 10.65 -13.09
CA TYR A 476 -5.68 11.73 -12.39
C TYR A 476 -6.66 12.75 -11.78
N ILE A 477 -6.42 13.11 -10.52
CA ILE A 477 -7.13 14.18 -9.81
C ILE A 477 -6.15 15.18 -9.21
N THR A 478 -6.64 16.38 -8.89
CA THR A 478 -5.80 17.45 -8.35
C THR A 478 -5.26 17.07 -6.97
N ALA A 479 -3.98 17.33 -6.70
CA ALA A 479 -3.43 17.21 -5.35
C ALA A 479 -3.62 18.48 -4.50
N ASN A 480 -4.28 19.51 -5.05
CA ASN A 480 -4.52 20.76 -4.35
C ASN A 480 -5.45 20.55 -3.15
N ARG A 481 -4.95 20.88 -1.95
CA ARG A 481 -5.67 20.72 -0.68
C ARG A 481 -7.00 21.47 -0.59
N LYS A 482 -7.19 22.52 -1.38
CA LYS A 482 -8.47 23.26 -1.46
C LYS A 482 -9.59 22.41 -2.09
N PHE A 483 -9.23 21.37 -2.85
CA PHE A 483 -10.14 20.51 -3.59
C PHE A 483 -10.14 19.08 -3.08
N VAL A 484 -8.98 18.55 -2.70
CA VAL A 484 -8.80 17.14 -2.30
C VAL A 484 -8.12 17.08 -0.94
N VAL A 485 -8.71 16.32 0.00
CA VAL A 485 -8.27 16.26 1.40
C VAL A 485 -8.12 14.81 1.84
N ARG A 486 -7.11 14.53 2.67
CA ARG A 486 -6.92 13.20 3.32
C ARG A 486 -8.16 12.81 4.12
N VAL A 487 -8.61 11.57 3.96
CA VAL A 487 -9.83 11.02 4.57
C VAL A 487 -9.73 10.89 6.09
N TYR A 488 -8.55 10.56 6.61
CA TYR A 488 -8.35 10.31 8.03
C TYR A 488 -7.85 11.56 8.77
N TYR A 489 -8.29 11.76 10.03
CA TYR A 489 -7.70 12.76 10.91
C TYR A 489 -6.27 12.37 11.28
N ALA A 490 -5.39 13.36 11.43
CA ALA A 490 -4.01 13.17 11.87
C ALA A 490 -3.74 13.80 13.26
N SER A 491 -4.73 14.48 13.83
CA SER A 491 -4.62 15.24 15.07
C SER A 491 -5.79 14.93 16.01
N MET A 492 -5.61 15.26 17.28
CA MET A 492 -6.69 15.27 18.27
C MET A 492 -7.62 16.48 18.07
N PRO A 493 -8.93 16.34 18.33
CA PRO A 493 -9.81 17.49 18.50
C PRO A 493 -9.36 18.33 19.70
N LYS A 494 -9.48 19.66 19.60
CA LYS A 494 -9.14 20.60 20.69
C LYS A 494 -9.88 20.25 21.98
N ASP A 495 -11.19 20.03 21.88
CA ASP A 495 -12.07 19.76 23.04
C ASP A 495 -12.17 18.27 23.38
N LYS A 496 -11.22 17.45 22.88
CA LYS A 496 -11.17 15.99 23.08
C LYS A 496 -12.50 15.28 22.79
N SER A 497 -13.30 15.83 21.89
CA SER A 497 -14.64 15.34 21.58
C SER A 497 -14.83 15.19 20.07
N ILE A 498 -15.54 14.14 19.66
CA ILE A 498 -15.95 13.90 18.28
C ILE A 498 -17.45 13.62 18.22
N THR A 499 -18.07 13.92 17.08
CA THR A 499 -19.46 13.61 16.79
C THR A 499 -19.58 12.59 15.67
N VAL A 500 -20.45 11.59 15.83
CA VAL A 500 -20.75 10.59 14.80
C VAL A 500 -21.65 11.19 13.73
N ILE A 501 -21.22 11.18 12.47
CA ILE A 501 -21.97 11.80 11.36
C ILE A 501 -22.48 10.79 10.32
N ALA A 502 -22.02 9.54 10.38
CA ALA A 502 -22.45 8.48 9.47
C ALA A 502 -23.94 8.15 9.62
N LYS A 503 -24.67 8.00 8.51
CA LYS A 503 -26.12 7.71 8.50
C LYS A 503 -26.49 6.45 9.31
N LYS A 504 -25.68 5.40 9.23
CA LYS A 504 -25.89 4.12 9.94
C LYS A 504 -25.15 4.05 11.29
N GLY A 505 -24.68 5.18 11.81
CA GLY A 505 -23.81 5.19 12.97
C GLY A 505 -22.41 4.62 12.69
N VAL A 506 -21.63 4.44 13.74
CA VAL A 506 -20.25 3.94 13.67
C VAL A 506 -20.00 2.94 14.80
N ASN A 507 -19.38 1.80 14.45
CA ASN A 507 -18.97 0.79 15.43
C ASN A 507 -17.70 1.23 16.17
N ALA A 508 -17.65 0.93 17.46
CA ALA A 508 -16.47 0.94 18.30
C ALA A 508 -16.01 -0.49 18.61
N TYR A 509 -14.72 -0.64 18.88
CA TYR A 509 -14.01 -1.91 18.87
C TYR A 509 -12.99 -1.96 20.00
N GLN A 510 -12.72 -3.13 20.56
CA GLN A 510 -11.72 -3.24 21.64
C GLN A 510 -10.30 -2.99 21.14
N ASN A 511 -10.02 -3.27 19.85
CA ASN A 511 -8.68 -3.20 19.27
C ASN A 511 -8.54 -2.08 18.22
N ALA A 512 -7.34 -1.50 18.12
CA ALA A 512 -7.03 -0.43 17.16
C ALA A 512 -7.13 -0.86 15.68
N ASN A 513 -7.00 -2.16 15.38
CA ASN A 513 -7.25 -2.70 14.05
C ASN A 513 -8.75 -2.84 13.70
N LEU A 514 -9.65 -2.39 14.58
CA LEU A 514 -11.11 -2.50 14.48
C LEU A 514 -11.62 -3.95 14.48
N THR A 515 -11.01 -4.80 15.30
CA THR A 515 -11.51 -6.14 15.60
C THR A 515 -12.17 -6.17 16.98
N LYS A 516 -12.97 -7.20 17.25
CA LYS A 516 -13.77 -7.35 18.49
C LYS A 516 -14.71 -6.15 18.71
N LYS A 517 -15.79 -6.12 17.91
CA LYS A 517 -16.82 -5.07 17.99
C LYS A 517 -17.40 -5.02 19.39
N ALA A 518 -17.40 -3.84 20.00
CA ALA A 518 -17.95 -3.60 21.33
C ALA A 518 -19.36 -2.99 21.26
N LYS A 519 -19.51 -1.84 20.59
CA LYS A 519 -20.76 -1.07 20.57
C LYS A 519 -20.95 -0.33 19.25
N ASN A 520 -22.19 -0.08 18.85
CA ASN A 520 -22.50 0.85 17.76
C ASN A 520 -23.01 2.19 18.32
N TYR A 521 -22.45 3.30 17.85
CA TYR A 521 -22.88 4.65 18.20
C TYR A 521 -23.70 5.25 17.06
N LYS A 522 -24.90 5.75 17.38
CA LYS A 522 -25.83 6.33 16.41
C LYS A 522 -25.31 7.67 15.88
N LYS A 523 -25.86 8.13 14.76
CA LYS A 523 -25.59 9.49 14.25
C LYS A 523 -25.96 10.53 15.31
N GLY A 524 -25.14 11.57 15.47
CA GLY A 524 -25.31 12.63 16.46
C GLY A 524 -24.70 12.31 17.82
N THR A 525 -24.23 11.09 18.06
CA THR A 525 -23.58 10.77 19.34
C THR A 525 -22.26 11.52 19.49
N HIS A 526 -22.11 12.24 20.60
CA HIS A 526 -20.86 12.87 21.03
C HIS A 526 -20.03 11.91 21.87
N LEU A 527 -18.74 11.78 21.55
CA LEU A 527 -17.83 10.84 22.18
C LEU A 527 -16.55 11.55 22.63
N LYS A 528 -16.15 11.32 23.88
CA LYS A 528 -14.87 11.78 24.41
C LYS A 528 -13.74 10.85 23.94
N VAL A 529 -12.67 11.44 23.45
CA VAL A 529 -11.50 10.75 22.89
C VAL A 529 -10.26 11.04 23.73
N LYS A 530 -9.54 9.97 24.09
CA LYS A 530 -8.32 10.02 24.91
C LYS A 530 -7.08 10.31 24.06
N LYS A 531 -6.95 9.61 22.92
CA LYS A 531 -5.81 9.74 22.00
C LYS A 531 -6.18 9.35 20.58
N ILE A 532 -5.34 9.71 19.62
CA ILE A 532 -5.41 9.25 18.24
C ILE A 532 -4.29 8.24 18.00
N VAL A 533 -4.61 7.12 17.37
CA VAL A 533 -3.67 6.04 17.07
C VAL A 533 -3.59 5.87 15.56
N ARG A 534 -2.39 5.70 15.03
CA ARG A 534 -2.15 5.34 13.63
C ARG A 534 -2.19 3.82 13.48
N HIS A 535 -2.83 3.37 12.41
CA HIS A 535 -2.85 1.97 12.00
C HIS A 535 -2.70 1.93 10.48
N ASN A 536 -1.50 1.64 9.99
CA ASN A 536 -1.11 1.79 8.58
C ASN A 536 -1.38 3.22 8.07
N LEU A 537 -2.02 3.38 6.90
CA LEU A 537 -2.32 4.67 6.27
C LEU A 537 -3.58 5.36 6.83
N THR A 538 -3.98 4.95 8.03
CA THR A 538 -5.33 5.05 8.55
C THR A 538 -5.23 5.47 10.02
N SER A 539 -6.25 6.14 10.58
CA SER A 539 -6.24 6.55 12.00
C SER A 539 -7.49 6.12 12.74
N ARG A 540 -7.36 5.99 14.07
CA ARG A 540 -8.41 5.66 15.03
C ARG A 540 -8.38 6.63 16.19
N TYR A 541 -9.54 6.93 16.76
CA TYR A 541 -9.61 7.53 18.07
C TYR A 541 -9.80 6.43 19.11
N GLN A 542 -9.00 6.46 20.18
CA GLN A 542 -9.33 5.72 21.39
C GLN A 542 -10.29 6.57 22.21
N LEU A 543 -11.44 6.01 22.55
CA LEU A 543 -12.44 6.59 23.43
C LEU A 543 -11.96 6.53 24.90
N SER A 544 -12.58 7.33 25.77
CA SER A 544 -12.22 7.33 27.21
C SER A 544 -12.41 5.98 27.89
N ASN A 545 -13.33 5.15 27.40
CA ASN A 545 -13.58 3.79 27.91
C ASN A 545 -12.60 2.74 27.35
N GLY A 546 -11.59 3.14 26.55
CA GLY A 546 -10.57 2.24 26.02
C GLY A 546 -10.85 1.71 24.60
N ASP A 547 -12.11 1.75 24.14
CA ASP A 547 -12.50 1.30 22.81
C ASP A 547 -11.94 2.21 21.69
N TYR A 548 -11.89 1.68 20.48
CA TYR A 548 -11.41 2.34 19.28
C TYR A 548 -12.52 2.57 18.27
N ILE A 549 -12.55 3.77 17.71
CA ILE A 549 -13.46 4.16 16.63
C ILE A 549 -12.67 4.72 15.45
N THR A 550 -13.21 4.62 14.24
CA THR A 550 -12.57 5.13 13.02
C THR A 550 -12.27 6.64 13.08
N GLY A 551 -11.10 7.04 12.61
CA GLY A 551 -10.72 8.45 12.40
C GLY A 551 -11.15 9.00 11.03
N ASN A 552 -12.02 8.31 10.31
CA ASN A 552 -12.49 8.72 8.97
C ASN A 552 -13.42 9.94 9.06
N LYS A 553 -13.02 11.05 8.40
CA LYS A 553 -13.72 12.34 8.38
C LYS A 553 -15.12 12.32 7.75
N LYS A 554 -15.49 11.25 7.04
CA LYS A 554 -16.86 11.05 6.52
C LYS A 554 -17.77 10.33 7.51
N LEU A 555 -17.20 9.72 8.55
CA LEU A 555 -17.93 8.92 9.54
C LEU A 555 -18.00 9.63 10.90
N VAL A 556 -16.96 10.39 11.25
CA VAL A 556 -16.89 11.22 12.45
C VAL A 556 -16.38 12.63 12.15
N ILE A 557 -16.71 13.59 13.00
CA ILE A 557 -16.22 14.97 12.93
C ILE A 557 -15.68 15.43 14.29
N GLN A 558 -14.61 16.24 14.29
CA GLN A 558 -14.07 16.82 15.52
C GLN A 558 -14.98 17.93 16.04
N GLY A 559 -15.17 17.97 17.37
CA GLY A 559 -16.05 18.92 18.05
C GLY A 559 -17.50 18.45 18.16
N ASN A 560 -18.32 19.31 18.78
CA ASN A 560 -19.77 19.14 18.88
C ASN A 560 -20.37 19.74 17.61
N HIS A 561 -20.84 18.87 16.71
CA HIS A 561 -21.39 19.24 15.40
C HIS A 561 -22.86 18.88 15.31
#